data_AF-A0A927J9R4-F1
#
_entry.id   AF-A0A927J9R4-F1
#
_cell.length_a   1.000
_cell.length_b   1.000
_cell.length_c   1.000
_cell.angle_alpha   90.00
_cell.angle_beta   90.00
_cell.angle_gamma   90.00
#
_symmetry.space_group_name_H-M   'P 1'
#
loop_
_entity.id
_entity.type
_entity.pdbx_description
1 polymer ?
#
loop_
_entity_poly.entity_id
_entity_poly.type
_entity_poly.pdbx_seq_one_letter_code
_entity_poly.pdbx_strand_id
1 'polypeptide(L)'
;MEPVLLFLSVLVIVVIIVLLVFVSEMAITKGRSTIGWIILSLLLSPILCIVLLACLGETEEKRRERILKDQDYLRVWRDDD
;
A
#
# COMPACT_ATOMS: atom_id res chain seq x y z
N MET A 1 22.78 -9.34 -29.40
CA MET A 1 22.52 -8.16 -28.54
C MET A 1 21.03 -7.94 -28.36
N GLU A 2 20.22 -8.07 -29.42
CA GLU A 2 18.74 -8.03 -29.38
C GLU A 2 18.04 -8.87 -28.29
N PRO A 3 18.29 -10.19 -28.13
CA PRO A 3 17.51 -11.00 -27.18
C PRO A 3 17.80 -10.68 -25.71
N VAL A 4 19.03 -10.26 -25.41
CA VAL A 4 19.43 -9.88 -24.05
C VAL A 4 18.74 -8.59 -23.63
N LEU A 5 18.64 -7.61 -24.54
CA LEU A 5 17.94 -6.35 -24.27
C LEU A 5 16.44 -6.57 -24.05
N LEU A 6 15.81 -7.45 -24.85
CA LEU A 6 14.40 -7.83 -24.65
C LEU A 6 14.17 -8.53 -23.32
N PHE A 7 15.06 -9.44 -22.92
CA PHE A 7 14.97 -10.10 -21.63
C PHE A 7 15.10 -9.11 -20.47
N LEU A 8 16.07 -8.20 -20.54
CA LEU A 8 16.27 -7.16 -19.52
C LEU A 8 15.09 -6.19 -19.43
N SER A 9 14.49 -5.80 -20.56
CA SER A 9 13.34 -4.89 -20.55
C SER A 9 12.11 -5.55 -19.93
N VAL A 10 11.83 -6.82 -20.24
CA VAL A 10 10.74 -7.59 -19.61
C VAL A 10 10.99 -7.73 -18.11
N LEU A 11 12.22 -8.04 -17.70
CA LEU A 11 12.58 -8.15 -16.27
C LEU A 11 12.30 -6.82 -15.53
N VAL A 12 12.72 -5.69 -16.11
CA VAL A 12 12.47 -4.36 -15.52
C VAL A 12 10.99 -4.08 -15.40
N ILE A 13 10.20 -4.39 -16.43
CA ILE A 13 8.74 -4.18 -16.41
C ILE A 13 8.09 -5.02 -15.30
N VAL A 14 8.48 -6.29 -15.16
CA VAL A 14 7.98 -7.18 -14.11
C VAL A 14 8.31 -6.62 -12.73
N VAL A 15 9.55 -6.15 -12.52
CA VAL A 15 9.96 -5.54 -11.24
C VAL A 15 9.13 -4.29 -10.93
N ILE A 16 8.90 -3.43 -11.92
CA ILE A 16 8.06 -2.23 -11.74
C ILE A 16 6.63 -2.62 -11.35
N ILE A 17 6.02 -3.59 -12.02
CA ILE A 17 4.67 -4.06 -11.70
C ILE A 17 4.60 -4.58 -10.27
N VAL A 18 5.57 -5.39 -9.84
CA VAL A 18 5.63 -5.89 -8.46
C VAL A 18 5.72 -4.74 -7.45
N LEU A 19 6.58 -3.75 -7.71
CA LEU A 19 6.69 -2.59 -6.82
C LEU A 19 5.41 -1.76 -6.75
N LEU A 20 4.68 -1.60 -7.87
CA LEU A 20 3.39 -0.92 -7.89
C LEU A 20 2.33 -1.66 -7.07
N VAL A 21 2.31 -2.99 -7.11
CA VAL A 21 1.45 -3.80 -6.25
C VAL A 21 1.77 -3.54 -4.77
N PHE A 22 3.04 -3.55 -4.38
CA PHE A 22 3.45 -3.19 -3.02
C PHE A 22 3.02 -1.79 -2.59
N VAL A 23 3.20 -0.79 -3.46
CA VAL A 23 2.75 0.59 -3.18
C VAL A 23 1.22 0.61 -2.97
N SER A 24 0.47 -0.12 -3.79
CA SER A 24 -0.99 -0.16 -3.70
C SER A 24 -1.47 -0.81 -2.39
N GLU A 25 -0.92 -1.95 -2.01
CA GLU A 25 -1.22 -2.64 -0.75
C GLU A 25 -0.86 -1.76 0.45
N MET A 26 0.30 -1.10 0.43
CA MET A 26 0.70 -0.17 1.49
C MET A 26 -0.21 1.06 1.57
N ALA A 27 -0.67 1.59 0.44
CA ALA A 27 -1.62 2.69 0.43
C ALA A 27 -2.98 2.28 1.01
N ILE A 28 -3.50 1.10 0.64
CA ILE A 28 -4.78 0.57 1.12
C ILE A 28 -4.72 0.28 2.62
N THR A 29 -3.68 -0.43 3.08
CA THR A 29 -3.50 -0.75 4.50
C THR A 29 -3.41 0.52 5.35
N LYS A 30 -2.76 1.58 4.83
CA LYS A 30 -2.66 2.88 5.51
C LYS A 30 -3.88 3.78 5.36
N GLY A 31 -4.92 3.35 4.61
CA GLY A 31 -6.16 4.11 4.43
C GLY A 31 -5.97 5.36 3.57
N ARG A 32 -5.02 5.32 2.63
CA ARG A 32 -4.74 6.41 1.69
C ARG A 32 -5.26 6.05 0.30
N SER A 33 -5.45 7.06 -0.56
CA SER A 33 -5.90 6.86 -1.95
C SER A 33 -4.88 6.07 -2.77
N THR A 34 -5.22 4.82 -3.12
CA THR A 34 -4.39 3.92 -3.92
C THR A 34 -4.00 4.55 -5.26
N ILE A 35 -4.96 5.17 -5.96
CA ILE A 35 -4.74 5.78 -7.27
C ILE A 35 -3.75 6.94 -7.17
N GLY A 36 -3.87 7.78 -6.13
CA GLY A 36 -2.94 8.88 -5.90
C GLY A 36 -1.50 8.40 -5.69
N TRP A 37 -1.32 7.33 -4.92
CA TRP A 37 0.00 6.74 -4.66
C TRP A 37 0.58 6.01 -5.88
N ILE A 38 -0.25 5.36 -6.70
CA ILE A 38 0.19 4.77 -7.97
C ILE A 38 0.68 5.86 -8.92
N ILE A 39 -0.08 6.94 -9.11
CA ILE A 39 0.33 8.08 -9.97
C ILE A 39 1.63 8.70 -9.45
N LEU A 40 1.74 8.91 -8.14
CA LEU A 40 2.95 9.45 -7.52
C LEU A 40 4.16 8.52 -7.73
N SER A 41 3.96 7.22 -7.66
CA SER A 41 5.02 6.22 -7.89
C SER A 41 5.50 6.19 -9.34
N LEU A 42 4.61 6.48 -10.29
CA LEU A 42 4.96 6.61 -11.71
C LEU A 42 5.76 7.89 -11.99
N LEU A 43 5.47 8.98 -11.25
CA LEU A 43 6.14 10.27 -11.40
C LEU A 43 7.51 10.35 -10.73
N LEU A 44 7.63 9.84 -9.50
CA LEU A 44 8.86 9.92 -8.70
C LEU A 44 9.72 8.66 -8.83
N SER A 45 9.18 7.56 -8.32
CA SER A 45 9.75 6.21 -8.31
C SER A 45 8.91 5.37 -7.33
N PRO A 46 8.62 4.09 -7.65
CA PRO A 46 7.96 3.19 -6.72
C PRO A 46 8.71 3.04 -5.40
N ILE A 47 10.05 3.01 -5.44
CA ILE A 47 10.89 2.85 -4.25
C ILE A 47 10.73 4.06 -3.31
N LEU A 48 10.75 5.28 -3.87
CA LEU A 48 10.54 6.49 -3.06
C LEU A 48 9.14 6.52 -2.44
N CYS A 49 8.12 6.07 -3.18
CA CYS A 49 6.76 6.00 -2.65
C CYS A 49 6.61 4.98 -1.53
N ILE A 50 7.28 3.82 -1.61
CA ILE A 50 7.31 2.82 -0.53
C ILE A 50 7.91 3.43 0.73
N VAL A 51 9.05 4.13 0.62
CA VAL A 51 9.70 4.81 1.76
C VAL A 51 8.78 5.89 2.35
N LEU A 52 8.16 6.72 1.51
CA LEU A 52 7.23 7.76 1.96
C LEU A 52 6.02 7.15 2.67
N LEU A 53 5.41 6.10 2.13
CA LEU A 53 4.30 5.39 2.76
C LEU A 53 4.72 4.77 4.10
N ALA A 54 5.93 4.19 4.17
CA ALA A 54 6.47 3.65 5.40
C ALA A 54 6.58 4.74 6.48
N CYS A 55 7.11 5.91 6.12
CA CYS A 55 7.24 7.05 7.04
C CYS A 55 5.90 7.69 7.44
N LEU A 56 4.90 7.75 6.55
CA LEU A 56 3.64 8.46 6.79
C LEU A 56 2.69 7.79 7.79
N GLY A 57 3.04 6.61 8.33
CA GLY A 57 2.16 5.90 9.28
C GLY A 57 0.80 5.55 8.69
N GLU A 58 -0.18 5.26 9.53
CA GLU A 58 -1.58 5.03 9.11
C GLU A 58 -2.40 6.32 9.25
N THR A 59 -3.47 6.44 8.47
CA THR A 59 -4.39 7.58 8.61
C THR A 59 -5.16 7.53 9.93
N GLU A 60 -5.52 8.71 10.43
CA GLU A 60 -6.42 8.87 11.58
C GLU A 60 -7.76 8.16 11.37
N GLU A 61 -8.28 8.14 10.14
CA GLU A 61 -9.50 7.41 9.79
C GLU A 61 -9.34 5.90 10.00
N LYS A 62 -8.24 5.31 9.50
CA LYS A 62 -7.95 3.88 9.68
C LYS A 62 -7.70 3.54 11.15
N ARG A 63 -7.02 4.43 11.88
CA ARG A 63 -6.82 4.32 13.32
C ARG A 63 -8.16 4.32 14.06
N ARG A 64 -9.07 5.23 13.72
CA ARG A 64 -10.39 5.34 14.33
C ARG A 64 -11.26 4.13 14.02
N GLU A 65 -11.24 3.63 12.78
CA GLU A 65 -11.95 2.42 12.37
C GLU A 65 -11.55 1.21 13.21
N ARG A 66 -10.24 1.02 13.46
CA ARG A 66 -9.78 -0.06 14.35
C ARG A 66 -10.27 0.09 15.78
N ILE A 67 -10.18 1.29 16.35
CA ILE A 67 -10.66 1.54 17.72
C ILE A 67 -12.16 1.25 17.83
N LEU A 68 -12.96 1.66 16.83
CA LEU A 68 -14.39 1.36 16.78
C LEU A 68 -14.66 -0.16 16.72
N LYS A 69 -13.92 -0.87 15.87
CA LYS A 69 -14.05 -2.32 15.75
C LYS A 69 -13.71 -3.05 17.05
N ASP A 70 -12.69 -2.58 17.77
CA ASP A 70 -12.32 -3.11 19.08
C ASP A 70 -13.41 -2.81 20.13
N GLN A 71 -14.01 -1.62 20.09
CA GLN A 71 -15.12 -1.25 20.98
C GLN A 71 -16.37 -2.09 20.76
N ASP A 72 -16.74 -2.36 19.49
CA ASP A 72 -17.87 -3.21 19.18
C ASP A 72 -17.61 -4.66 19.59
N TYR A 73 -16.38 -5.16 19.41
CA TYR A 73 -16.00 -6.49 19.91
C TYR A 73 -16.18 -6.61 21.44
N LEU A 74 -15.73 -5.60 22.19
CA LEU A 74 -15.89 -5.54 23.65
C LEU A 74 -17.34 -5.34 24.11
N ARG A 75 -18.21 -4.77 23.27
CA ARG A 75 -19.65 -4.67 23.55
C ARG A 75 -20.32 -6.03 23.41
N VAL A 76 -20.12 -6.70 22.27
CA VAL A 76 -20.68 -8.03 22.02
C VAL A 76 -20.31 -9.00 23.15
N TRP A 77 -19.03 -9.06 23.53
CA TRP A 77 -18.59 -9.96 24.61
C TRP A 77 -19.23 -9.67 25.97
N ARG A 78 -19.50 -8.40 26.29
CA ARG A 78 -20.13 -7.99 27.56
C ARG A 78 -21.64 -8.27 27.59
N ASP A 79 -22.30 -8.31 26.44
CA ASP A 79 -23.73 -8.62 26.34
C ASP A 79 -24.00 -10.14 26.39
N ASP A 80 -22.96 -10.97 26.22
CA ASP A 80 -23.01 -12.44 26.28
C ASP A 80 -22.84 -13.02 27.72
N ASP A 81 -22.44 -12.20 28.71
CA ASP A 81 -22.27 -12.55 30.14
C ASP A 81 -23.48 -12.15 31.01
#